data_AF-A0A2U3LJ35-F1
#
_entry.id   AF-A0A2U3LJ35-F1
#
_cell.length_a   1.000
_cell.length_b   1.000
_cell.length_c   1.000
_cell.angle_alpha   90.00
_cell.angle_beta   90.00
_cell.angle_gamma   90.00
#
_symmetry.space_group_name_H-M   'P 1'
#
loop_
_entity.id
_entity.type
_entity.pdbx_description
1 polymer ?
#
loop_
_entity_poly.entity_id
_entity_poly.type
_entity_poly.pdbx_seq_one_letter_code
_entity_poly.pdbx_strand_id
1 'polypeptide(L)'
;MSHVIEHLDDPIRAMAEVYRVAQDGADVFITTPHFSSHNSYIDPTHKRHLAARSFEYFTGKDFPSFAGSPYRFDIVEVELTFGGNFVLDNMGRFLAKRSLNWYERHAAWIFPALDIRCHMRARK
;
A
#
# COMPACT_ATOMS: atom_id res chain seq x y z
N MET A 1 9.23 -4.10 5.69
CA MET A 1 8.08 -4.70 6.40
C MET A 1 7.29 -5.52 5.39
N SER A 2 7.05 -6.81 5.63
CA SER A 2 6.39 -7.68 4.64
C SER A 2 5.32 -8.50 5.34
N HIS A 3 4.06 -8.31 4.95
CA HIS A 3 2.88 -8.96 5.53
C HIS A 3 2.79 -8.80 7.06
N VAL A 4 2.78 -7.54 7.50
CA VAL A 4 2.76 -7.19 8.94
C VAL A 4 1.84 -6.01 9.19
N ILE A 5 1.88 -4.98 8.34
CA ILE A 5 1.16 -3.71 8.56
C ILE A 5 -0.36 -3.91 8.70
N GLU A 6 -0.91 -4.89 7.99
CA GLU A 6 -2.31 -5.28 7.99
C GLU A 6 -2.77 -5.96 9.30
N HIS A 7 -1.83 -6.50 10.08
CA HIS A 7 -2.08 -7.14 11.38
C HIS A 7 -1.94 -6.17 12.56
N LEU A 8 -1.29 -5.02 12.36
CA LEU A 8 -1.03 -4.06 13.44
C LEU A 8 -2.32 -3.43 13.93
N ASP A 9 -2.45 -3.23 15.24
CA ASP A 9 -3.59 -2.49 15.81
C ASP A 9 -3.61 -1.03 15.38
N ASP A 10 -2.42 -0.42 15.25
CA ASP A 10 -2.25 0.97 14.86
C ASP A 10 -1.08 1.11 13.85
N PRO A 11 -1.35 1.02 12.53
CA PRO A 11 -0.33 1.17 11.51
C PRO A 11 0.22 2.60 11.42
N ILE A 12 -0.55 3.63 11.85
CA ILE A 12 -0.10 5.02 11.89
C ILE A 12 1.03 5.15 12.91
N ARG A 13 0.80 4.67 14.15
CA ARG A 13 1.82 4.68 15.20
C ARG A 13 3.04 3.84 14.84
N ALA A 14 2.84 2.68 14.21
CA ALA A 14 3.97 1.86 13.76
C ALA A 14 4.85 2.58 12.73
N MET A 15 4.25 3.28 11.78
CA MET A 15 4.99 4.09 10.81
C MET A 15 5.67 5.32 11.45
N ALA A 16 5.09 5.89 12.51
CA ALA A 16 5.76 6.92 13.30
C ALA A 16 7.05 6.40 13.96
N GLU A 17 7.04 5.17 14.47
CA GLU A 17 8.24 4.55 15.04
C GLU A 17 9.28 4.22 13.97
N VAL A 18 8.86 3.73 12.79
CA VAL A 18 9.76 3.54 11.64
C VAL A 18 10.44 4.87 11.28
N TYR A 19 9.68 5.97 11.21
CA TYR A 19 10.22 7.30 10.95
C TYR A 19 11.19 7.77 12.04
N ARG A 20 10.85 7.54 13.30
CA ARG A 20 11.67 7.95 14.46
C ARG A 20 13.08 7.34 14.37
N VAL A 21 13.17 6.05 14.04
CA VAL A 21 14.45 5.31 13.97
C VAL A 21 15.17 5.45 12.63
N ALA A 22 14.46 5.79 11.55
CA ALA A 22 15.06 6.02 10.24
C ALA A 22 16.07 7.19 10.29
N GLN A 23 17.11 7.13 9.46
CA GLN A 23 17.91 8.31 9.13
C GLN A 23 17.21 9.12 8.03
N ASP A 24 17.58 10.39 7.87
CA ASP A 24 17.11 11.16 6.71
C ASP A 24 17.53 10.47 5.41
N GLY A 25 16.60 10.37 4.45
CA GLY A 25 16.82 9.66 3.19
C GLY A 25 16.78 8.13 3.26
N ALA A 26 16.50 7.52 4.42
CA ALA A 26 16.42 6.07 4.54
C ALA A 26 15.26 5.48 3.74
N ASP A 27 15.51 4.36 3.05
CA ASP A 27 14.50 3.63 2.28
C ASP A 27 13.68 2.70 3.19
N VAL A 28 12.36 2.72 2.99
CA VAL A 28 11.37 1.91 3.70
C VAL A 28 10.52 1.16 2.69
N PHE A 29 10.63 -0.17 2.70
CA PHE A 29 9.86 -1.05 1.82
C PHE A 29 8.73 -1.70 2.61
N ILE A 30 7.50 -1.62 2.10
CA ILE A 30 6.33 -2.25 2.68
C ILE A 30 5.63 -3.12 1.63
N THR A 31 5.40 -4.39 1.97
CA THR A 31 4.58 -5.32 1.20
C THR A 31 3.38 -5.74 2.03
N THR A 32 2.18 -5.66 1.47
CA THR A 32 0.92 -6.07 2.12
C THR A 32 -0.05 -6.57 1.05
N PRO A 33 -0.99 -7.48 1.37
CA PRO A 33 -2.03 -7.88 0.43
C PRO A 33 -2.86 -6.68 0.00
N HIS A 34 -3.17 -6.61 -1.29
CA HIS A 34 -4.09 -5.61 -1.84
C HIS A 34 -5.52 -5.90 -1.35
N PHE A 35 -6.35 -4.87 -1.14
CA PHE A 35 -7.70 -5.05 -0.58
C PHE A 35 -8.63 -5.96 -1.40
N SER A 36 -8.35 -6.15 -2.69
CA SER A 36 -9.10 -7.05 -3.55
C SER A 36 -8.51 -8.46 -3.66
N SER A 37 -7.36 -8.70 -3.05
CA SER A 37 -6.68 -9.99 -3.02
C SER A 37 -7.44 -10.98 -2.17
N HIS A 38 -7.52 -12.24 -2.62
CA HIS A 38 -8.02 -13.31 -1.77
C HIS A 38 -7.14 -13.49 -0.52
N ASN A 39 -5.82 -13.28 -0.63
CA ASN A 39 -4.90 -13.34 0.52
C ASN A 39 -5.23 -12.28 1.58
N SER A 40 -5.87 -11.18 1.19
CA SER A 40 -6.31 -10.16 2.14
C SER A 40 -7.38 -10.71 3.09
N TYR A 41 -8.20 -11.70 2.68
CA TYR A 41 -9.32 -12.21 3.48
C TYR A 41 -9.13 -13.64 4.01
N ILE A 42 -8.16 -14.42 3.48
CA ILE A 42 -7.91 -15.78 3.95
C ILE A 42 -7.34 -15.80 5.37
N ASP A 43 -6.50 -14.82 5.71
CA ASP A 43 -5.94 -14.72 7.05
C ASP A 43 -6.93 -14.03 8.01
N PRO A 44 -7.48 -14.75 9.01
CA PRO A 44 -8.45 -14.19 9.94
C PRO A 44 -7.84 -13.20 10.94
N THR A 45 -6.51 -13.07 10.97
CA THR A 45 -5.79 -12.13 11.85
C THR A 45 -5.54 -10.77 11.20
N HIS A 46 -5.83 -10.62 9.89
CA HIS A 46 -5.82 -9.32 9.23
C HIS A 46 -6.87 -8.41 9.87
N LYS A 47 -6.43 -7.23 10.29
CA LYS A 47 -7.30 -6.19 10.86
C LYS A 47 -7.73 -5.18 9.82
N ARG A 48 -6.99 -5.09 8.70
CA ARG A 48 -7.15 -4.07 7.67
C ARG A 48 -6.88 -4.65 6.29
N HIS A 49 -7.64 -4.19 5.31
CA HIS A 49 -7.43 -4.48 3.89
C HIS A 49 -7.06 -3.16 3.20
N LEU A 50 -5.81 -3.04 2.75
CA LEU A 50 -5.24 -1.77 2.32
C LEU A 50 -5.29 -1.59 0.80
N ALA A 51 -5.42 -0.35 0.36
CA ALA A 51 -5.28 0.07 -1.04
C ALA A 51 -3.94 0.80 -1.23
N ALA A 52 -3.50 0.98 -2.47
CA ALA A 52 -2.26 1.68 -2.77
C ALA A 52 -2.22 3.10 -2.18
N ARG A 53 -3.35 3.80 -2.21
CA ARG A 53 -3.46 5.16 -1.64
C ARG A 53 -3.46 5.20 -0.12
N SER A 54 -3.58 4.05 0.58
CA SER A 54 -3.44 4.01 2.04
C SER A 54 -2.07 4.50 2.49
N PHE A 55 -1.02 4.31 1.69
CA PHE A 55 0.33 4.79 2.00
C PHE A 55 0.48 6.32 1.91
N GLU A 56 -0.44 7.01 1.22
CA GLU A 56 -0.41 8.48 1.15
C GLU A 56 -0.59 9.14 2.54
N TYR A 57 -1.24 8.45 3.49
CA TYR A 57 -1.39 8.91 4.88
C TYR A 57 -0.06 9.07 5.61
N PHE A 58 1.00 8.41 5.14
CA PHE A 58 2.35 8.51 5.73
C PHE A 58 3.17 9.66 5.14
N THR A 59 2.67 10.35 4.11
CA THR A 59 3.42 11.42 3.44
C THR A 59 3.33 12.77 4.13
N GLY A 60 2.48 12.89 5.16
CA GLY A 60 2.19 14.14 5.85
C GLY A 60 1.58 15.23 4.96
N LYS A 61 1.06 14.86 3.78
CA LYS A 61 0.20 15.71 2.96
C LYS A 61 -1.16 15.86 3.64
N ASP A 62 -1.69 17.08 3.61
CA ASP A 62 -3.06 17.31 4.05
C ASP A 62 -4.04 16.77 3.02
N PHE A 63 -4.99 15.97 3.49
CA PHE A 63 -6.10 15.50 2.68
C PHE A 63 -7.36 16.23 3.11
N PRO A 64 -8.36 16.40 2.21
CA PRO A 64 -9.64 17.00 2.57
C PRO A 64 -10.32 16.35 3.78
N SER A 65 -10.00 15.08 4.05
CA SER A 65 -10.64 14.27 5.10
C SER A 65 -9.77 14.04 6.35
N PHE A 66 -8.50 14.47 6.38
CA PHE A 66 -7.58 14.21 7.49
C PHE A 66 -6.37 15.16 7.50
N ALA A 67 -5.96 15.62 8.68
CA ALA A 67 -4.76 16.43 8.87
C ALA A 67 -3.49 15.56 8.72
N GLY A 68 -2.47 16.04 8.01
CA GLY A 68 -1.26 15.27 7.74
C GLY A 68 -0.61 14.69 9.00
N SER A 69 -0.04 13.48 8.89
CA SER A 69 0.80 12.89 9.95
C SER A 69 1.99 13.80 10.29
N PRO A 70 2.55 13.80 11.52
CA PRO A 70 3.69 14.66 11.88
C PRO A 70 5.03 14.19 11.28
N TYR A 71 5.06 13.00 10.69
CA TYR A 71 6.21 12.43 9.98
C TYR A 71 6.03 12.57 8.47
N ARG A 72 7.14 12.58 7.72
CA ARG A 72 7.14 12.79 6.27
C ARG A 72 7.87 11.66 5.57
N PHE A 73 7.12 10.88 4.81
CA PHE A 73 7.67 9.94 3.83
C PHE A 73 7.40 10.43 2.41
N ASP A 74 8.39 10.35 1.54
CA ASP A 74 8.18 10.48 0.10
C ASP A 74 7.88 9.09 -0.47
N ILE A 75 6.78 8.94 -1.19
CA ILE A 75 6.51 7.72 -1.95
C ILE A 75 7.40 7.75 -3.20
N VAL A 76 8.34 6.81 -3.27
CA VAL A 76 9.23 6.64 -4.42
C VAL A 76 8.54 5.82 -5.50
N GLU A 77 7.94 4.70 -5.11
CA GLU A 77 7.27 3.79 -6.02
C GLU A 77 6.14 3.04 -5.31
N VAL A 78 5.05 2.78 -6.04
CA VAL A 78 4.01 1.84 -5.63
C VAL A 78 3.69 0.93 -6.81
N GLU A 79 3.85 -0.37 -6.61
CA GLU A 79 3.53 -1.40 -7.59
C GLU A 79 2.46 -2.34 -7.04
N LEU A 80 1.53 -2.75 -7.91
CA LEU A 80 0.63 -3.87 -7.65
C LEU A 80 1.17 -5.14 -8.31
N THR A 81 1.23 -6.23 -7.55
CA THR A 81 1.49 -7.55 -8.09
C THR A 81 0.19 -8.22 -8.51
N PHE A 82 0.30 -9.14 -9.46
CA PHE A 82 -0.80 -9.95 -9.96
C PHE A 82 -0.32 -11.40 -10.05
N GLY A 83 -1.26 -12.35 -10.16
CA GLY A 83 -0.95 -13.76 -10.28
C GLY A 83 -0.29 -14.13 -11.61
N GLY A 84 -0.24 -15.44 -11.87
CA GLY A 84 0.37 -16.03 -13.06
C GLY A 84 -0.59 -16.35 -14.21
N ASN A 85 -1.88 -16.02 -14.10
CA ASN A 85 -2.85 -16.29 -15.17
C ASN A 85 -2.58 -15.37 -16.36
N PHE A 86 -2.25 -15.97 -17.50
CA PHE A 86 -1.83 -15.25 -18.70
C PHE A 86 -2.84 -14.21 -19.22
N VAL A 87 -4.14 -14.42 -19.03
CA VAL A 87 -5.16 -13.51 -19.59
C VAL A 87 -5.62 -12.49 -18.54
N LEU A 88 -6.13 -12.97 -17.41
CA LEU A 88 -6.77 -12.11 -16.40
C LEU A 88 -5.74 -11.21 -15.69
N ASP A 89 -4.60 -11.77 -15.28
CA ASP A 89 -3.60 -11.01 -14.51
C ASP A 89 -2.86 -10.01 -15.40
N ASN A 90 -2.68 -10.31 -16.68
CA ASN A 90 -2.09 -9.37 -17.64
C ASN A 90 -3.05 -8.21 -17.96
N MET A 91 -4.36 -8.45 -18.04
CA MET A 91 -5.35 -7.37 -18.17
C MET A 91 -5.35 -6.47 -16.94
N GLY A 92 -5.40 -7.05 -15.74
CA GLY A 92 -5.31 -6.30 -14.49
C GLY A 92 -4.05 -5.45 -14.42
N ARG A 93 -2.89 -6.05 -14.72
CA ARG A 93 -1.59 -5.36 -14.77
C ARG A 93 -1.58 -4.21 -15.77
N PHE A 94 -2.13 -4.39 -16.95
CA PHE A 94 -2.23 -3.34 -17.97
C PHE A 94 -3.09 -2.16 -17.48
N LEU A 95 -4.27 -2.44 -16.93
CA LEU A 95 -5.19 -1.42 -16.42
C LEU A 95 -4.57 -0.65 -15.24
N ALA A 96 -3.96 -1.36 -14.29
CA ALA A 96 -3.29 -0.75 -13.13
C ALA A 96 -2.11 0.14 -13.53
N LYS A 97 -1.27 -0.31 -14.50
CA LYS A 97 -0.17 0.51 -15.04
C LYS A 97 -0.65 1.77 -15.74
N ARG A 98 -1.82 1.73 -16.40
CA ARG A 98 -2.38 2.89 -17.10
C ARG A 98 -2.98 3.91 -16.15
N SER A 99 -3.71 3.45 -15.13
CA SER A 99 -4.23 4.30 -14.07
C SER A 99 -4.58 3.48 -12.84
N LEU A 100 -3.73 3.55 -11.82
CA LEU A 100 -3.91 2.84 -10.55
C LEU A 100 -5.24 3.22 -9.89
N ASN A 101 -5.57 4.51 -9.85
CA ASN A 101 -6.80 5.02 -9.25
C ASN A 101 -8.05 4.52 -9.99
N TRP A 102 -8.04 4.54 -11.32
CA TRP A 102 -9.16 4.03 -12.10
C TRP A 102 -9.32 2.52 -11.91
N TYR A 103 -8.21 1.78 -11.90
CA TYR A 103 -8.20 0.34 -11.68
C TYR A 103 -8.77 -0.03 -10.31
N GLU A 104 -8.29 0.59 -9.22
CA GLU A 104 -8.76 0.32 -7.86
C GLU A 104 -10.27 0.58 -7.70
N ARG A 105 -10.80 1.61 -8.39
CA ARG A 105 -12.22 1.98 -8.31
C ARG A 105 -13.15 1.07 -9.11
N HIS A 106 -12.71 0.56 -10.26
CA HIS A 106 -13.63 -0.05 -11.23
C HIS A 106 -13.29 -1.48 -11.61
N ALA A 107 -12.02 -1.89 -11.49
CA ALA A 107 -11.53 -3.14 -12.06
C ALA A 107 -10.95 -4.10 -11.02
N ALA A 108 -10.62 -3.63 -9.80
CA ALA A 108 -9.94 -4.42 -8.78
C ALA A 108 -10.67 -5.69 -8.35
N TRP A 109 -12.00 -5.74 -8.45
CA TRP A 109 -12.78 -6.94 -8.10
C TRP A 109 -13.02 -7.89 -9.28
N ILE A 110 -12.73 -7.43 -10.51
CA ILE A 110 -12.81 -8.26 -11.73
C ILE A 110 -11.44 -8.88 -12.02
N PHE A 111 -10.37 -8.10 -11.82
CA PHE A 111 -8.99 -8.50 -11.99
C PHE A 111 -8.22 -8.25 -10.69
N PRO A 112 -8.36 -9.09 -9.65
CA PRO A 112 -7.78 -8.83 -8.35
C PRO A 112 -6.25 -8.82 -8.37
N ALA A 113 -5.68 -7.79 -7.75
CA ALA A 113 -4.25 -7.72 -7.46
C ALA A 113 -3.93 -8.58 -6.23
N LEU A 114 -2.69 -9.05 -6.14
CA LEU A 114 -2.22 -9.87 -5.02
C LEU A 114 -1.69 -9.01 -3.88
N ASP A 115 -0.61 -8.28 -4.13
CA ASP A 115 0.08 -7.46 -3.14
C ASP A 115 0.27 -6.03 -3.63
N ILE A 116 0.38 -5.12 -2.67
CA ILE A 116 0.92 -3.79 -2.86
C ILE A 116 2.37 -3.83 -2.39
N ARG A 117 3.29 -3.38 -3.24
CA ARG A 117 4.68 -3.10 -2.89
C ARG A 117 4.87 -1.60 -2.90
N CYS A 118 5.06 -1.02 -1.73
CA CYS A 118 5.29 0.41 -1.56
C CYS A 118 6.73 0.65 -1.12
N HIS A 119 7.46 1.43 -1.89
CA HIS A 119 8.77 1.97 -1.54
C HIS A 119 8.61 3.44 -1.18
N MET A 120 9.00 3.76 0.05
CA MET A 120 9.02 5.12 0.58
C MET A 120 10.42 5.51 1.03
N ARG A 121 10.66 6.81 1.13
CA ARG A 121 11.90 7.39 1.66
C ARG A 121 11.58 8.34 2.81
N ALA A 122 12.24 8.20 3.95
CA ALA A 122 12.07 9.09 5.09
C ALA A 122 12.66 10.48 4.81
N ARG A 123 11.98 11.54 5.26
CA ARG A 123 12.39 12.95 5.11
C ARG A 123 12.32 13.66 6.47
N LYS A 124 13.46 13.95 7.10
CA LYS A 124 13.50 14.54 8.45
C LYS A 124 13.40 16.06 8.52
#